data_AF-A0A243ADM0-F1
#
_entry.id   AF-A0A243ADM0-F1
#
_cell.length_a   1.000
_cell.length_b   1.000
_cell.length_c   1.000
_cell.angle_alpha   90.00
_cell.angle_beta   90.00
_cell.angle_gamma   90.00
#
_symmetry.space_group_name_H-M   'P 1'
#
loop_
_entity.id
_entity.type
_entity.pdbx_description
1 polymer ?
#
loop_
_entity_poly.entity_id
_entity_poly.type
_entity_poly.pdbx_seq_one_letter_code
_entity_poly.pdbx_strand_id
1 'polypeptide(L)'
;MAQTVIKPLKQHDYWIESATKLLAGSILYLDQRHKNLYYLDVKKVIEFTEKIYESEANLVEVVHSLENEHPAYHIFHELGLYSKETRDAITITLLYILEKHQREKQEEQKEYFWFQ
;
A
#
# COMPACT_ATOMS: atom_id res chain seq x y z
N MET A 1 25.09 -3.92 -18.81
CA MET A 1 24.31 -4.33 -20.00
C MET A 1 22.80 -4.18 -19.76
N ALA A 2 22.20 -4.80 -18.74
CA ALA A 2 20.75 -4.71 -18.50
C ALA A 2 20.24 -3.28 -18.20
N GLN A 3 20.93 -2.53 -17.35
CA GLN A 3 20.59 -1.13 -17.01
C GLN A 3 20.70 -0.16 -18.19
N THR A 4 21.46 -0.52 -19.24
CA THR A 4 21.61 0.31 -20.44
C THR A 4 20.42 0.15 -21.41
N VAL A 5 19.67 -0.96 -21.29
CA VAL A 5 18.51 -1.28 -22.16
C VAL A 5 17.19 -0.91 -21.47
N ILE A 6 17.10 -1.10 -20.15
CA ILE A 6 15.90 -0.78 -19.36
C ILE A 6 15.92 0.72 -19.02
N LYS A 7 14.87 1.46 -19.41
CA LYS A 7 14.70 2.87 -19.02
C LYS A 7 14.30 2.93 -17.54
N PRO A 8 15.18 3.34 -16.61
CA PRO A 8 14.93 3.23 -15.16
C PRO A 8 13.71 4.03 -14.70
N LEU A 9 13.45 5.18 -15.34
CA LEU A 9 12.30 6.04 -15.06
C LEU A 9 10.96 5.29 -15.22
N LYS A 10 10.78 4.55 -16.32
CA LYS A 10 9.53 3.81 -16.56
C LYS A 10 9.26 2.72 -15.54
N GLN A 11 10.32 2.06 -15.05
CA GLN A 11 10.18 1.00 -14.05
C GLN A 11 9.88 1.60 -12.68
N HIS A 12 10.48 2.75 -12.34
CA HIS A 12 10.16 3.48 -11.12
C HIS A 12 8.70 3.95 -11.11
N ASP A 13 8.23 4.50 -12.23
CA ASP A 13 6.84 4.95 -12.39
C ASP A 13 5.85 3.79 -12.19
N TYR A 14 6.16 2.60 -12.73
CA TYR A 14 5.33 1.41 -12.54
C TYR A 14 5.19 0.98 -11.07
N TRP A 15 6.30 0.96 -10.32
CA TRP A 15 6.26 0.57 -8.90
C TRP A 15 5.49 1.58 -8.06
N ILE A 16 5.66 2.89 -8.32
CA ILE A 16 4.90 3.94 -7.63
C ILE A 16 3.41 3.84 -7.95
N GLU A 17 3.04 3.66 -9.22
CA GLU A 17 1.64 3.54 -9.62
C GLU A 17 0.99 2.32 -8.97
N SER A 18 1.68 1.18 -9.00
CA SER A 18 1.18 -0.07 -8.40
C SER A 18 1.05 0.03 -6.88
N ALA A 19 2.02 0.65 -6.20
CA ALA A 19 1.94 0.92 -4.76
C ALA A 19 0.80 1.90 -4.43
N THR A 20 0.56 2.90 -5.27
CA THR A 20 -0.55 3.86 -5.11
C THR A 20 -1.91 3.17 -5.27
N LYS A 21 -2.04 2.24 -6.22
CA LYS A 21 -3.24 1.41 -6.36
C LYS A 21 -3.46 0.55 -5.12
N LEU A 22 -2.41 -0.11 -4.62
CA LEU A 22 -2.48 -0.91 -3.40
C LEU A 22 -2.90 -0.05 -2.20
N LEU A 23 -2.34 1.15 -2.05
CA LEU A 23 -2.75 2.11 -1.01
C LEU A 23 -4.24 2.41 -1.10
N ALA A 24 -4.76 2.75 -2.28
CA ALA A 24 -6.18 3.02 -2.47
C ALA A 24 -7.04 1.80 -2.10
N GLY A 25 -6.64 0.60 -2.52
CA GLY A 25 -7.31 -0.65 -2.13
C GLY A 25 -7.33 -0.86 -0.61
N SER A 26 -6.19 -0.66 0.06
CA SER A 26 -6.06 -0.75 1.51
C SER A 26 -6.99 0.21 2.24
N ILE A 27 -7.08 1.46 1.77
CA ILE A 27 -7.95 2.49 2.37
C ILE A 27 -9.42 2.09 2.24
N LEU A 28 -9.83 1.68 1.03
CA LEU A 28 -11.22 1.29 0.75
C LEU A 28 -11.62 0.05 1.55
N TYR A 29 -10.74 -0.94 1.66
CA TYR A 29 -10.97 -2.15 2.46
C TYR A 29 -11.12 -1.84 3.95
N LEU A 30 -10.21 -1.02 4.49
CA LEU A 30 -10.25 -0.64 5.90
C LEU A 30 -11.48 0.21 6.21
N ASP A 31 -11.89 1.09 5.31
CA ASP A 31 -13.11 1.91 5.48
C ASP A 31 -14.37 1.04 5.56
N GLN A 32 -14.52 0.07 4.63
CA GLN A 32 -15.62 -0.90 4.68
C GLN A 32 -15.66 -1.68 6.00
N ARG A 33 -14.50 -2.14 6.50
CA ARG A 33 -14.42 -2.97 7.70
C ARG A 33 -14.70 -2.19 8.98
N HIS A 34 -14.29 -0.93 9.04
CA HIS A 34 -14.36 -0.13 10.27
C HIS A 34 -15.52 0.88 10.28
N LYS A 35 -16.28 1.02 9.18
CA LYS A 35 -17.52 1.80 9.03
C LYS A 35 -17.44 3.26 9.50
N ASN A 36 -16.23 3.84 9.62
CA ASN A 36 -16.02 5.23 10.03
C ASN A 36 -14.53 5.64 10.07
N LEU A 37 -13.72 5.32 9.06
CA LEU A 37 -12.38 5.91 8.99
C LEU A 37 -12.48 7.33 8.38
N TYR A 38 -13.06 8.25 9.16
CA TYR A 38 -13.06 9.69 8.85
C TYR A 38 -11.62 10.26 8.73
N TYR A 39 -10.61 9.48 9.11
CA TYR A 39 -9.20 9.81 8.99
C TYR A 39 -8.40 8.59 8.51
N LEU A 40 -7.52 8.82 7.52
CA LEU A 40 -6.50 7.87 7.11
C LEU A 40 -5.49 7.68 8.26
N ASP A 41 -5.67 6.63 9.05
CA ASP A 41 -4.66 6.23 10.03
C ASP A 41 -3.55 5.47 9.31
N VAL A 42 -2.49 6.22 8.93
CA VAL A 42 -1.30 5.69 8.23
C VAL A 42 -0.74 4.47 8.95
N LYS A 43 -0.79 4.44 10.29
CA LYS A 43 -0.32 3.29 11.07
C LYS A 43 -1.16 2.03 10.79
N LYS A 44 -2.48 2.15 10.74
CA LYS A 44 -3.37 1.02 10.41
C LYS A 44 -3.15 0.53 8.97
N VAL A 45 -2.84 1.44 8.05
CA VAL A 45 -2.52 1.05 6.67
C VAL A 45 -1.21 0.29 6.60
N ILE A 46 -0.18 0.71 7.37
CA ILE A 46 1.09 -0.03 7.50
C ILE A 46 0.83 -1.42 8.08
N GLU A 47 0.16 -1.52 9.24
CA GLU A 47 -0.16 -2.81 9.89
C GLU A 47 -0.95 -3.75 8.97
N PHE A 48 -1.87 -3.20 8.17
CA PHE A 48 -2.60 -3.98 7.17
C PHE A 48 -1.68 -4.46 6.02
N THR A 49 -0.83 -3.58 5.51
CA THR A 49 0.08 -3.87 4.40
C THR A 49 1.14 -4.91 4.81
N GLU A 50 1.63 -4.84 6.05
CA GLU A 50 2.52 -5.84 6.63
C GLU A 50 1.86 -7.22 6.66
N LYS A 51 0.59 -7.31 7.07
CA LYS A 51 -0.16 -8.58 7.03
C LYS A 51 -0.26 -9.15 5.62
N ILE A 52 -0.53 -8.32 4.61
CA ILE A 52 -0.55 -8.76 3.21
C ILE A 52 0.83 -9.31 2.78
N TYR A 53 1.90 -8.67 3.22
CA TYR A 53 3.28 -9.11 2.93
C TYR A 53 3.65 -10.44 3.61
N GLU A 54 3.23 -10.62 4.87
CA GLU A 54 3.57 -11.79 5.69
C GLU A 54 3.07 -13.11 5.09
N SER A 55 1.90 -13.10 4.46
CA SER A 55 1.28 -14.32 3.95
C SER A 55 0.30 -14.06 2.82
N GLU A 56 0.43 -14.86 1.76
CA GLU A 56 -0.54 -14.91 0.67
C GLU A 56 -1.95 -15.31 1.15
N ALA A 57 -2.04 -16.09 2.24
CA ALA A 57 -3.34 -16.43 2.83
C ALA A 57 -4.09 -15.17 3.30
N ASN A 58 -3.38 -14.16 3.82
CA ASN A 58 -4.00 -12.90 4.24
C ASN A 58 -4.58 -12.13 3.05
N LEU A 59 -3.91 -12.17 1.89
CA LEU A 59 -4.45 -11.58 0.66
C LEU A 59 -5.71 -12.33 0.18
N VAL A 60 -5.69 -13.66 0.21
CA VAL A 60 -6.85 -14.49 -0.14
C VAL A 60 -8.05 -14.19 0.77
N GLU A 61 -7.82 -14.05 2.08
CA GLU A 61 -8.87 -13.66 3.03
C GLU A 61 -9.47 -12.29 2.72
N VAL A 62 -8.63 -11.31 2.35
CA VAL A 62 -9.10 -9.98 1.94
C VAL A 62 -10.00 -10.07 0.71
N VAL A 63 -9.58 -10.77 -0.33
CA VAL A 63 -10.37 -10.95 -1.56
C VAL A 63 -11.70 -11.64 -1.26
N HIS A 64 -11.70 -12.71 -0.46
CA HIS A 64 -12.93 -13.43 -0.10
C HIS A 64 -13.89 -12.64 0.78
N SER A 65 -13.39 -11.65 1.53
CA SER A 65 -14.23 -10.80 2.39
C SER A 65 -14.91 -9.65 1.66
N LEU A 66 -14.57 -9.41 0.38
CA LEU A 66 -15.08 -8.32 -0.44
C LEU A 66 -16.13 -8.83 -1.43
N GLU A 67 -17.19 -8.07 -1.61
CA GLU A 67 -18.14 -8.30 -2.72
C GLU A 67 -17.46 -7.95 -4.05
N ASN A 68 -17.78 -8.68 -5.11
CA ASN A 68 -17.16 -8.48 -6.44
C ASN A 68 -17.32 -7.06 -7.00
N GLU A 69 -18.36 -6.36 -6.59
CA GLU A 69 -18.69 -4.99 -7.00
C GLU A 69 -17.91 -3.94 -6.19
N HIS A 70 -17.29 -4.33 -5.09
CA HIS A 70 -16.55 -3.42 -4.24
C HIS A 70 -15.27 -2.95 -4.95
N PRO A 71 -14.95 -1.64 -5.01
CA PRO A 71 -13.79 -1.17 -5.76
C PRO A 71 -12.45 -1.77 -5.29
N ALA A 72 -12.33 -2.07 -3.99
CA ALA A 72 -11.13 -2.72 -3.46
C ALA A 72 -10.99 -4.18 -3.93
N TYR A 73 -12.09 -4.87 -4.26
CA TYR A 73 -12.07 -6.26 -4.71
C TYR A 73 -11.17 -6.40 -5.93
N HIS A 74 -11.38 -5.56 -6.95
CA HIS A 74 -10.61 -5.62 -8.18
C HIS A 74 -9.12 -5.36 -7.96
N ILE A 75 -8.77 -4.47 -7.04
CA ILE A 75 -7.37 -4.15 -6.71
C ILE A 75 -6.68 -5.36 -6.06
N PHE A 76 -7.30 -5.96 -5.04
CA PHE A 76 -6.71 -7.13 -4.36
C PHE A 76 -6.75 -8.39 -5.21
N HIS A 77 -7.79 -8.55 -6.03
CA HIS A 77 -7.87 -9.63 -7.00
C HIS A 77 -6.73 -9.51 -8.03
N GLU A 78 -6.51 -8.32 -8.60
CA GLU A 78 -5.37 -8.07 -9.50
C GLU A 78 -4.03 -8.33 -8.79
N LEU A 79 -3.87 -7.88 -7.55
CA LEU A 79 -2.68 -8.13 -6.74
C LEU A 79 -2.40 -9.64 -6.59
N GLY A 80 -3.45 -10.44 -6.43
CA GLY A 80 -3.37 -11.90 -6.33
C GLY A 80 -2.99 -12.61 -7.63
N LEU A 81 -3.11 -11.94 -8.80
CA LEU A 81 -2.71 -12.49 -10.10
C LEU A 81 -1.23 -12.28 -10.41
N TYR A 82 -0.55 -11.38 -9.71
CA TYR A 82 0.88 -11.13 -9.90
C TYR A 82 1.75 -12.27 -9.36
N SER A 83 2.96 -12.41 -9.91
CA SER A 83 3.96 -13.30 -9.31
C SER A 83 4.30 -12.84 -7.89
N LYS A 84 4.77 -13.78 -7.05
CA LYS A 84 5.20 -13.46 -5.70
C LYS A 84 6.20 -12.30 -5.68
N GLU A 85 7.21 -12.33 -6.55
CA GLU A 85 8.25 -11.30 -6.61
C GLU A 85 7.67 -9.92 -6.96
N THR A 86 6.70 -9.88 -7.87
CA THR A 86 6.05 -8.64 -8.28
C THR A 86 5.19 -8.10 -7.15
N ARG A 87 4.42 -8.96 -6.49
CA ARG A 87 3.60 -8.62 -5.33
C ARG A 87 4.46 -8.12 -4.16
N ASP A 88 5.57 -8.78 -3.87
CA ASP A 88 6.52 -8.38 -2.83
C ASP A 88 7.11 -7.01 -3.15
N ALA A 89 7.53 -6.77 -4.39
CA ALA A 89 8.06 -5.47 -4.82
C ALA A 89 7.05 -4.32 -4.67
N ILE A 90 5.78 -4.55 -5.06
CA ILE A 90 4.70 -3.57 -4.89
C ILE A 90 4.47 -3.28 -3.39
N THR A 91 4.38 -4.33 -2.58
CA THR A 91 4.08 -4.24 -1.15
C THR A 91 5.20 -3.55 -0.38
N ILE A 92 6.47 -3.90 -0.65
CA ILE A 92 7.65 -3.24 -0.08
C ILE A 92 7.71 -1.77 -0.50
N THR A 93 7.41 -1.46 -1.76
CA THR A 93 7.38 -0.08 -2.25
C THR A 93 6.35 0.74 -1.48
N LEU A 94 5.15 0.19 -1.25
CA LEU A 94 4.12 0.84 -0.45
C LEU A 94 4.57 1.07 1.00
N LEU A 95 5.12 0.04 1.66
CA LEU A 95 5.62 0.16 3.04
C LEU A 95 6.68 1.26 3.15
N TYR A 96 7.63 1.30 2.21
CA TYR A 96 8.66 2.36 2.16
C TYR A 96 8.05 3.76 2.07
N ILE A 97 7.04 3.96 1.20
CA ILE A 97 6.35 5.24 1.04
C ILE A 97 5.63 5.63 2.34
N LEU A 98 4.89 4.71 2.96
CA LEU A 98 4.10 4.97 4.16
C LEU A 98 4.99 5.30 5.37
N GLU A 99 6.05 4.53 5.59
CA GLU A 99 6.99 4.78 6.68
C GLU A 99 7.73 6.10 6.50
N LYS A 100 8.13 6.42 5.26
CA LYS A 100 8.76 7.71 4.94
C LYS A 100 7.81 8.86 5.28
N HIS A 101 6.56 8.78 4.83
CA HIS A 101 5.54 9.79 5.14
C HIS A 101 5.30 9.92 6.65
N GLN A 102 5.30 8.81 7.39
CA GLN A 102 5.15 8.83 8.84
C GLN A 102 6.32 9.54 9.54
N ARG A 103 7.56 9.31 9.11
CA ARG A 103 8.74 10.00 9.65
C ARG A 103 8.71 11.50 9.39
N GLU A 104 8.42 11.90 8.14
CA GLU A 104 8.34 13.31 7.74
C GLU A 104 7.29 14.05 8.57
N LYS A 105 6.10 13.46 8.75
CA LYS A 105 5.03 14.05 9.59
C LYS A 105 5.44 14.19 11.07
N GLN A 106 6.23 13.26 11.60
CA GLN A 106 6.76 13.36 12.97
C GLN A 106 7.82 14.46 13.11
N GLU A 107 8.64 14.68 12.07
CA GLU A 107 9.64 15.75 12.03
C GLU A 107 8.96 17.12 11.98
N GLU A 108 7.97 17.30 11.11
CA GLU A 108 7.16 18.53 11.04
C GLU A 108 6.52 18.86 12.41
N GLN A 109 5.91 17.86 13.07
CA GLN A 109 5.31 18.06 14.39
C GLN A 109 6.33 18.47 15.47
N LYS A 110 7.57 17.95 15.40
CA LYS A 110 8.65 18.37 16.30
C LYS A 110 9.05 19.81 16.03
N GLU A 111 9.22 20.20 14.76
CA GLU A 111 9.53 21.59 14.41
C GLU A 111 8.47 22.55 14.93
N TYR A 112 7.18 22.27 14.70
CA TYR A 112 6.09 23.10 15.23
C TYR A 112 6.13 23.24 16.76
N PHE A 113 6.48 22.18 17.49
CA PHE A 113 6.60 22.21 18.96
C PHE A 113 7.73 23.13 19.46
N TRP A 114 8.83 23.26 18.71
CA TRP A 114 9.96 24.12 19.11
C TRP A 114 9.75 25.61 18.81
N PHE A 115 8.71 25.97 18.06
CA PHE A 115 8.36 27.35 17.73
C PHE A 115 7.12 27.89 18.48
N GLN A 116 6.60 27.15 19.48
CA GLN A 116 5.58 27.62 20.43
C GLN A 116 6.20 27.99 21.78
#